data_AF-A0A9E3T252-F1
#
_entry.id   AF-A0A9E3T252-F1
#
_cell.length_a   1.000
_cell.length_b   1.000
_cell.length_c   1.000
_cell.angle_alpha   90.00
_cell.angle_beta   90.00
_cell.angle_gamma   90.00
#
_symmetry.space_group_name_H-M   'P 1'
#
loop_
_entity.id
_entity.type
_entity.pdbx_description
1 polymer ?
#
loop_
_entity_poly.entity_id
_entity_poly.type
_entity_poly.pdbx_seq_one_letter_code
_entity_poly.pdbx_strand_id
1 'polypeptide(L)'
;MPRLPLTLILGDQSVEVIGLLDTGAAVSVLPYPVGLALGAVWEEQTKVVPLVGSLGQFEARALVVLASHPQITPNEAVRLVFAWTQLETAPIIFGQMNFFLEFDVCFYRSQSMFDVRLKDGG
;
A
#
# COMPACT_ATOMS: atom_id res chain seq x y z
N MET A 1 0.77 16.44 0.70
CA MET A 1 0.41 15.32 -0.21
C MET A 1 -0.69 14.52 0.47
N PRO A 2 -1.70 14.04 -0.28
CA PRO A 2 -2.85 13.33 0.27
C PRO A 2 -2.40 12.05 0.98
N ARG A 3 -2.90 11.84 2.20
CA ARG A 3 -2.52 10.74 3.09
C ARG A 3 -3.77 9.96 3.47
N LEU A 4 -3.72 8.65 3.28
CA LEU A 4 -4.84 7.75 3.56
C LEU A 4 -4.44 6.80 4.70
N PRO A 5 -5.19 6.75 5.81
CA PRO A 5 -5.03 5.68 6.78
C PRO A 5 -5.64 4.37 6.25
N LEU A 6 -4.98 3.25 6.47
CA LEU A 6 -5.52 1.90 6.26
C LEU A 6 -5.06 0.99 7.40
N THR A 7 -5.83 -0.03 7.70
CA THR A 7 -5.38 -1.18 8.49
C THR A 7 -4.90 -2.25 7.52
N LEU A 8 -3.63 -2.62 7.59
CA LEU A 8 -3.08 -3.76 6.84
C LEU A 8 -3.17 -5.02 7.72
N ILE A 9 -3.47 -6.15 7.10
CA ILE A 9 -3.72 -7.42 7.77
C ILE A 9 -2.97 -8.53 7.04
N LEU A 10 -2.26 -9.37 7.78
CA LEU A 10 -1.60 -10.57 7.28
C LEU A 10 -1.73 -11.68 8.33
N GLY A 11 -2.46 -12.74 7.99
CA GLY A 11 -2.77 -13.81 8.95
C GLY A 11 -3.58 -13.29 10.13
N ASP A 12 -3.03 -13.42 11.34
CA ASP A 12 -3.62 -12.93 12.60
C ASP A 12 -3.07 -11.56 13.05
N GLN A 13 -2.09 -11.01 12.34
CA GLN A 13 -1.49 -9.71 12.64
C GLN A 13 -2.15 -8.60 11.85
N SER A 14 -2.21 -7.41 12.46
CA SER A 14 -2.66 -6.20 11.79
C SER A 14 -1.86 -4.98 12.24
N VAL A 15 -1.67 -4.04 11.31
CA VAL A 15 -0.90 -2.81 11.53
C VAL A 15 -1.66 -1.64 10.89
N GLU A 16 -1.90 -0.58 11.66
CA GLU A 16 -2.40 0.67 11.11
C GLU A 16 -1.27 1.45 10.44
N VAL A 17 -1.53 1.92 9.23
CA VAL A 17 -0.57 2.66 8.42
C VAL A 17 -1.19 3.93 7.87
N ILE A 18 -0.35 4.92 7.61
CA ILE A 18 -0.73 6.13 6.86
C ILE A 18 0.15 6.20 5.62
N GLY A 19 -0.45 5.95 4.45
CA GLY A 19 0.23 5.95 3.16
C GLY A 19 -0.02 7.23 2.36
N LEU A 20 0.95 7.57 1.51
CA LEU A 20 0.80 8.62 0.50
C LEU A 20 0.00 8.04 -0.69
N LEU A 21 -1.08 8.71 -1.06
CA LEU A 21 -1.73 8.45 -2.35
C LEU A 21 -0.90 9.12 -3.44
N ASP A 22 -0.20 8.32 -4.24
CA ASP A 22 0.74 8.82 -5.24
C ASP A 22 0.40 8.24 -6.62
N THR A 23 -0.27 9.06 -7.44
CA THR A 23 -0.53 8.72 -8.83
C THR A 23 0.72 8.71 -9.70
N GLY A 24 1.85 9.25 -9.24
CA GLY A 24 3.12 9.17 -9.95
C GLY A 24 3.85 7.84 -9.73
N ALA A 25 3.46 7.07 -8.70
CA ALA A 25 4.06 5.78 -8.39
C ALA A 25 3.32 4.65 -9.11
N ALA A 26 4.06 3.81 -9.84
CA ALA A 26 3.47 2.64 -10.51
C ALA A 26 3.06 1.55 -9.52
N VAL A 27 3.84 1.30 -8.47
CA VAL A 27 3.60 0.28 -7.44
C VAL A 27 3.37 0.91 -6.08
N SER A 28 2.61 0.22 -5.23
CA SER A 28 2.58 0.52 -3.80
C SER A 28 3.90 0.09 -3.14
N VAL A 29 4.34 0.81 -2.12
CA VAL A 29 5.61 0.57 -1.42
C VAL A 29 5.35 0.39 0.08
N LEU A 30 6.00 -0.61 0.67
CA LEU A 30 5.96 -0.88 2.11
C LEU A 30 7.39 -0.92 2.67
N PRO A 31 7.70 -0.18 3.74
CA PRO A 31 9.02 -0.24 4.36
C PRO A 31 9.22 -1.53 5.16
N TYR A 32 10.49 -1.89 5.37
CA TYR A 32 10.87 -3.13 6.02
C TYR A 32 10.16 -3.38 7.37
N PRO A 33 10.17 -2.43 8.33
CA PRO A 33 9.63 -2.66 9.67
C PRO A 33 8.12 -2.92 9.67
N VAL A 34 7.37 -2.39 8.70
CA VAL A 34 5.92 -2.59 8.64
C VAL A 34 5.58 -4.02 8.21
N GLY A 35 6.31 -4.58 7.24
CA GLY A 35 6.14 -5.98 6.88
C GLY A 35 6.52 -6.92 8.05
N LEU A 36 7.59 -6.61 8.78
CA LEU A 36 7.94 -7.36 9.99
C LEU A 36 6.85 -7.27 11.08
N ALA A 37 6.28 -6.08 11.30
CA ALA A 37 5.19 -5.90 12.27
C ALA A 37 3.90 -6.63 11.88
N LEU A 38 3.70 -6.89 10.57
CA LEU A 38 2.64 -7.75 10.05
C LEU A 38 2.97 -9.25 10.18
N GLY A 39 4.13 -9.62 10.74
CA GLY A 39 4.58 -11.01 10.84
C GLY A 39 5.08 -11.59 9.51
N ALA A 40 5.30 -10.78 8.48
CA ALA A 40 5.84 -11.26 7.22
C ALA A 40 7.30 -11.66 7.37
N VAL A 41 7.68 -12.80 6.77
CA VAL A 41 9.06 -13.28 6.70
C VAL A 41 9.64 -12.89 5.35
N TRP A 42 10.74 -12.12 5.36
CA TRP A 42 11.37 -11.58 4.15
C TRP A 42 11.83 -12.68 3.20
N GLU A 43 12.47 -13.71 3.75
CA GLU A 43 13.05 -14.84 3.02
C GLU A 43 12.00 -15.70 2.32
N GLU A 44 10.75 -15.70 2.80
CA GLU A 44 9.63 -16.42 2.17
C GLU A 44 9.08 -15.69 0.94
N GLN A 45 9.36 -14.39 0.80
CA GLN A 45 8.92 -13.60 -0.35
C GLN A 45 9.92 -13.81 -1.51
N THR A 46 9.52 -14.55 -2.54
CA THR A 46 10.44 -14.95 -3.63
C THR A 46 10.31 -14.08 -4.88
N LYS A 47 9.21 -13.35 -5.03
CA LYS A 47 8.94 -12.53 -6.22
C LYS A 47 9.58 -11.15 -6.07
N VAL A 48 10.71 -10.94 -6.74
CA VAL A 48 11.38 -9.64 -6.81
C VAL A 48 10.54 -8.62 -7.58
N VAL A 49 10.45 -7.40 -7.06
CA VAL A 49 9.78 -6.26 -7.71
C VAL A 49 10.83 -5.20 -7.99
N PRO A 50 11.17 -4.93 -9.27
CA PRO A 50 12.13 -3.88 -9.59
C PRO A 50 11.52 -2.52 -9.27
N LEU A 51 12.19 -1.77 -8.39
CA LEU A 51 11.89 -0.37 -8.15
C LEU A 51 12.73 0.53 -9.04
N VAL A 52 12.29 1.77 -9.25
CA VAL A 52 12.99 2.80 -10.02
C VAL A 52 13.07 4.11 -9.23
N GLY A 53 13.83 5.08 -9.73
CA GLY A 53 13.98 6.37 -9.07
C GLY A 53 14.76 6.26 -7.75
N SER A 54 14.36 7.01 -6.72
CA SER A 54 15.06 7.05 -5.43
C SER A 54 15.09 5.72 -4.67
N LEU A 55 14.24 4.77 -5.04
CA LEU A 55 14.18 3.45 -4.42
C LEU A 55 14.85 2.35 -5.27
N GLY A 56 15.33 2.66 -6.47
CA GLY A 56 15.79 1.63 -7.42
C GLY A 56 17.05 0.87 -7.01
N GLN A 57 17.78 1.35 -6.00
CA GLN A 57 18.95 0.68 -5.43
C GLN A 57 18.61 -0.32 -4.32
N PHE A 58 17.37 -0.32 -3.83
CA PHE A 58 16.95 -1.20 -2.75
C PHE A 58 16.20 -2.40 -3.33
N GLU A 59 16.52 -3.58 -2.83
CA GLU A 59 15.74 -4.77 -3.13
C GLU A 59 14.31 -4.59 -2.62
N ALA A 60 13.35 -5.00 -3.42
CA ALA A 60 11.97 -5.12 -3.03
C ALA A 60 11.38 -6.45 -3.49
N ARG A 61 10.48 -6.99 -2.66
CA ARG A 61 9.78 -8.25 -2.89
C ARG A 61 8.29 -7.99 -2.83
N ALA A 62 7.51 -8.76 -3.60
CA ALA A 62 6.07 -8.65 -3.56
C ALA A 62 5.56 -9.20 -2.23
N LEU A 63 4.82 -8.38 -1.48
CA LEU A 63 4.07 -8.79 -0.31
C LEU A 63 2.59 -8.53 -0.54
N VAL A 64 1.78 -9.58 -0.42
CA VAL A 64 0.32 -9.49 -0.53
C VAL A 64 -0.26 -9.40 0.88
N VAL A 65 -1.10 -8.40 1.12
CA VAL A 65 -1.78 -8.18 2.40
C VAL A 65 -3.25 -7.90 2.14
N LEU A 66 -4.09 -8.08 3.16
CA LEU A 66 -5.42 -7.50 3.17
C LEU A 66 -5.33 -6.06 3.70
N ALA A 67 -6.18 -5.18 3.19
CA ALA A 67 -6.28 -3.81 3.63
C ALA A 67 -7.74 -3.43 3.88
N SER A 68 -7.99 -2.76 5.00
CA SER A 68 -9.33 -2.29 5.35
C SER A 68 -9.31 -0.86 5.85
N HIS A 69 -10.44 -0.19 5.70
CA HIS A 69 -10.75 1.08 6.33
C HIS A 69 -12.25 1.12 6.65
N PRO A 70 -12.66 1.44 7.89
CA PRO A 70 -14.05 1.30 8.33
C PRO A 70 -15.09 1.99 7.46
N GLN A 71 -14.72 3.10 6.79
CA GLN A 71 -15.63 3.88 5.95
C GLN A 71 -15.49 3.59 4.45
N ILE A 72 -14.38 2.99 4.02
CA ILE A 72 -14.09 2.80 2.58
C ILE A 72 -14.37 1.34 2.19
N THR A 73 -14.05 0.40 3.08
CA THR A 73 -14.22 -1.04 2.88
C THR A 73 -15.06 -1.63 4.04
N PRO A 74 -16.33 -1.21 4.21
CA PRO A 74 -17.11 -1.53 5.40
C PRO A 74 -17.46 -3.01 5.54
N ASN A 75 -17.48 -3.75 4.42
CA ASN A 75 -17.98 -5.13 4.38
C ASN A 75 -16.84 -6.16 4.28
N GLU A 76 -15.78 -5.85 3.54
CA GLU A 76 -14.70 -6.80 3.25
C GLU A 76 -13.37 -6.06 3.03
N ALA A 77 -12.28 -6.62 3.52
CA ALA A 77 -10.93 -6.10 3.28
C ALA A 77 -10.47 -6.46 1.86
N VAL A 78 -9.79 -5.54 1.19
CA VAL A 78 -9.29 -5.75 -0.18
C VAL A 78 -7.88 -6.28 -0.19
N ARG A 79 -7.52 -7.06 -1.21
CA ARG A 79 -6.14 -7.52 -1.40
C ARG A 79 -5.30 -6.40 -2.00
N LEU A 80 -4.27 -5.99 -1.26
CA LEU A 80 -3.23 -5.09 -1.75
C LEU A 80 -1.90 -5.81 -1.95
N VAL A 81 -1.17 -5.42 -2.99
CA VAL A 81 0.19 -5.89 -3.30
C VAL A 81 1.16 -4.75 -3.16
N PHE A 82 2.16 -4.92 -2.30
CA PHE A 82 3.22 -3.95 -2.07
C PHE A 82 4.55 -4.46 -2.61
N ALA A 83 5.36 -3.54 -3.14
CA ALA A 83 6.80 -3.69 -3.18
C ALA A 83 7.32 -3.46 -1.75
N TRP A 84 7.49 -4.55 -1.00
CA TRP A 84 8.07 -4.51 0.34
C TRP A 84 9.58 -4.41 0.20
N THR A 85 10.19 -3.34 0.70
CA THR A 85 11.61 -3.04 0.53
C THR A 85 12.37 -3.10 1.84
N GLN A 86 13.66 -3.44 1.79
CA GLN A 86 14.55 -3.41 2.97
C GLN A 86 14.87 -1.99 3.46
N LEU A 87 14.52 -0.94 2.70
CA LEU A 87 14.69 0.43 3.18
C LEU A 87 13.71 0.73 4.33
N GLU A 88 14.24 0.86 5.54
CA GLU A 88 13.42 1.08 6.74
C GLU A 88 12.68 2.41 6.75
N THR A 89 13.27 3.44 6.14
CA THR A 89 12.73 4.80 6.09
C THR A 89 11.89 5.07 4.84
N ALA A 90 11.57 4.03 4.06
CA ALA A 90 10.77 4.21 2.86
C ALA A 90 9.38 4.73 3.25
N PRO A 91 8.82 5.71 2.52
CA PRO A 91 7.44 6.11 2.74
C PRO A 91 6.51 4.95 2.35
N ILE A 92 5.39 4.83 3.04
CA ILE A 92 4.29 3.99 2.58
C ILE A 92 3.64 4.71 1.41
N ILE A 93 3.56 4.05 0.27
CA ILE A 93 2.98 4.60 -0.96
C ILE A 93 1.85 3.69 -1.41
N PHE A 94 0.71 4.27 -1.74
CA PHE A 94 -0.36 3.63 -2.50
C PHE A 94 -0.23 4.09 -3.95
N GLY A 95 0.35 3.23 -4.78
CA GLY A 95 0.63 3.49 -6.19
C GLY A 95 -0.47 2.97 -7.10
N GLN A 96 -0.36 3.25 -8.39
CA GLN A 96 -1.41 2.95 -9.36
C GLN A 96 -1.78 1.46 -9.44
N MET A 97 -0.80 0.58 -9.56
CA MET A 97 -1.07 -0.84 -9.75
C MET A 97 -1.70 -1.45 -8.50
N ASN A 98 -2.76 -2.22 -8.73
CA ASN A 98 -3.61 -2.85 -7.73
C ASN A 98 -4.39 -1.86 -6.83
N PHE A 99 -3.80 -0.86 -6.18
CA PHE A 99 -4.59 0.07 -5.35
C PHE A 99 -5.64 0.87 -6.16
N PHE A 100 -5.24 1.51 -7.26
CA PHE A 100 -6.19 2.27 -8.10
C PHE A 100 -7.02 1.36 -9.00
N LEU A 101 -6.77 0.04 -8.99
CA LEU A 101 -7.69 -0.93 -9.56
C LEU A 101 -8.85 -1.16 -8.60
N GLU A 102 -8.59 -1.34 -7.30
CA GLU A 102 -9.61 -1.54 -6.26
C GLU A 102 -10.41 -0.27 -5.95
N PHE A 103 -9.75 0.90 -5.97
CA PHE A 103 -10.35 2.16 -5.52
C PHE A 103 -10.46 3.20 -6.63
N ASP A 104 -11.60 3.89 -6.68
CA ASP A 104 -11.73 5.19 -7.32
C ASP A 104 -11.12 6.27 -6.42
N VAL A 105 -10.21 7.08 -6.99
CA VAL A 105 -9.50 8.13 -6.25
C VAL A 105 -9.65 9.46 -6.97
N CYS A 106 -10.16 10.47 -6.27
CA CYS A 106 -10.37 11.82 -6.81
C CYS A 106 -9.60 12.86 -5.98
N PHE A 107 -8.82 13.72 -6.64
CA PHE A 107 -8.04 14.78 -5.99
C PHE A 107 -8.61 16.17 -6.32
N TYR A 108 -9.01 16.93 -5.31
CA TYR A 108 -9.49 18.30 -5.46
C TYR A 108 -8.43 19.27 -4.93
N ARG A 109 -7.43 19.54 -5.77
CA ARG A 109 -6.19 20.23 -5.38
C ARG A 109 -6.40 21.64 -4.79
N SER A 110 -7.30 22.43 -5.37
CA SER A 110 -7.61 23.79 -4.87
C SER A 110 -8.25 23.78 -3.48
N GLN A 111 -8.90 22.67 -3.11
CA GLN A 111 -9.59 22.47 -1.83
C GLN A 111 -8.75 21.67 -0.83
N SER A 112 -7.55 21.22 -1.21
CA SER A 112 -6.70 20.35 -0.40
C SER A 112 -7.40 19.07 0.11
N MET A 113 -8.39 18.57 -0.64
CA MET A 113 -9.15 17.38 -0.28
C MET A 113 -8.97 16.28 -1.34
N PHE A 114 -9.28 15.05 -0.94
CA PHE A 114 -9.36 13.91 -1.83
C PHE A 114 -10.50 13.00 -1.37
N ASP A 115 -11.00 12.18 -2.29
CA ASP A 115 -12.01 11.15 -2.03
C ASP A 115 -11.48 9.80 -2.50
N VAL A 116 -11.81 8.74 -1.75
CA VAL A 116 -11.44 7.36 -2.05
C VAL A 116 -12.67 6.50 -1.85
N ARG A 117 -13.06 5.76 -2.87
CA ARG A 117 -14.21 4.86 -2.83
C ARG A 117 -13.83 3.49 -3.37
N LEU A 118 -14.29 2.44 -2.72
CA LEU A 118 -14.19 1.10 -3.27
C LEU A 118 -15.02 1.03 -4.56
N LYS A 119 -14.48 0.41 -5.62
CA LYS A 119 -15.23 0.20 -6.87
C LYS A 119 -16.23 -0.94 -6.70
N ASP A 120 -17.39 -0.80 -7.35
CA ASP A 120 -18.40 -1.85 -7.39
C ASP A 120 -17.87 -3.07 -8.17
N GLY A 121 -17.70 -4.21 -7.49
CA GLY A 121 -17.32 -5.50 -8.10
C GLY A 121 -15.88 -5.99 -7.87
N GLY A 122 -15.17 -5.45 -6.88
CA GLY A 122 -13.94 -6.05 -6.33
C GLY A 122 -14.21 -7.32 -5.52
#